data_AF-A0A4V1ZV85-F1
#
_entry.id   AF-A0A4V1ZV85-F1
#
_cell.length_a   1.000
_cell.length_b   1.000
_cell.length_c   1.000
_cell.angle_alpha   90.00
_cell.angle_beta   90.00
_cell.angle_gamma   90.00
#
_symmetry.space_group_name_H-M   'P 1'
#
loop_
_entity.id
_entity.type
_entity.pdbx_description
1 polymer ?
#
loop_
_entity_poly.entity_id
_entity_poly.type
_entity_poly.pdbx_seq_one_letter_code
_entity_poly.pdbx_strand_id
1 'polypeptide(L)'
;MKYNKIAALLLLSFLHQYLSAQPARHYTHADTLRGSVTRSRNWWDVQRYDLQFKPDYSAKTIAGINSITYKVIRDNRNDSLQIDLQEPLIIDSIVLNKNIGLSFTKNGNAW
;
A
#
# COMPACT_ATOMS: atom_id res chain seq x y z
N MET A 1 17.98 53.55 22.13
CA MET A 1 16.75 52.71 22.21
C MET A 1 15.97 52.53 20.91
N LYS A 2 15.94 53.49 19.96
CA LYS A 2 15.19 53.33 18.69
C LYS A 2 15.75 52.24 17.75
N TYR A 3 17.07 52.11 17.64
CA TYR A 3 17.72 51.15 16.74
C TYR A 3 17.57 49.67 17.18
N ASN A 4 17.49 49.39 18.48
CA ASN A 4 17.29 48.03 18.99
C ASN A 4 15.91 47.45 18.60
N LYS A 5 14.89 48.32 18.45
CA LYS A 5 13.57 47.89 17.98
C LYS A 5 13.58 47.50 16.50
N ILE A 6 14.37 48.20 15.68
CA ILE A 6 14.54 47.91 14.25
C ILE A 6 15.36 46.62 14.06
N ALA A 7 16.44 46.46 14.82
CA ALA A 7 17.25 45.23 14.81
C ALA A 7 16.43 44.01 15.26
N ALA A 8 15.60 44.15 16.30
CA ALA A 8 14.69 43.09 16.74
C ALA A 8 13.64 42.74 15.67
N LEU A 9 13.11 43.74 14.94
CA LEU A 9 12.15 43.52 13.86
C LEU A 9 12.78 42.77 12.68
N LEU A 10 14.02 43.14 12.32
CA LEU A 10 14.79 42.47 11.27
C LEU A 10 15.13 41.03 11.65
N LEU A 11 15.53 40.78 12.90
CA LEU A 11 15.79 39.45 13.41
C LEU A 11 14.52 38.58 13.40
N LEU A 12 13.37 39.13 13.81
CA LEU A 12 12.09 38.43 13.75
C LEU A 12 11.70 38.06 12.31
N SER A 13 11.93 38.95 11.34
CA SER A 13 11.64 38.67 9.93
C SER A 13 12.54 37.59 9.33
N PHE A 14 13.80 37.48 9.79
CA PHE A 14 14.70 36.40 9.39
C PHE A 14 14.26 35.06 9.98
N LEU A 15 13.80 34.99 11.23
CA LEU A 15 13.28 33.75 11.82
C LEU A 15 12.02 33.20 11.11
N HIS A 16 11.17 34.07 10.56
CA HIS A 16 9.96 33.65 9.83
C HIS A 16 10.30 32.88 8.53
N GLN A 17 11.44 33.16 7.90
CA GLN A 17 11.84 32.49 6.65
C GLN A 17 12.37 31.07 6.89
N TYR A 18 12.81 30.74 8.12
CA TYR A 18 13.29 29.40 8.48
C TYR A 18 12.17 28.44 8.93
N LEU A 19 10.93 28.92 9.11
CA LEU A 19 9.84 28.11 9.64
C LEU A 19 9.09 27.29 8.57
N SER A 20 9.41 27.46 7.28
CA SER A 20 8.78 26.75 6.15
C SER A 20 9.57 25.52 5.67
N ALA A 21 10.33 24.86 6.55
CA ALA A 21 11.27 23.79 6.18
C ALA A 21 10.64 22.41 5.91
N GLN A 22 9.33 22.23 6.05
CA GLN A 22 8.68 20.95 5.72
C GLN A 22 8.03 21.06 4.34
N PRO A 23 8.54 20.35 3.30
CA PRO A 23 7.82 20.23 2.05
C PRO A 23 6.43 19.64 2.34
N ALA A 24 5.39 20.21 1.72
CA ALA A 24 4.05 19.68 1.85
C ALA A 24 4.06 18.19 1.50
N ARG A 25 3.51 17.36 2.41
CA ARG A 25 3.50 15.91 2.21
C ARG A 25 2.46 15.58 1.13
N HIS A 26 2.93 15.36 -0.08
CA HIS A 26 2.09 14.91 -1.19
C HIS A 26 1.87 13.41 -1.06
N TYR A 27 0.69 13.01 -0.60
CA TYR A 27 0.30 11.60 -0.61
C TYR A 27 -0.07 11.19 -2.03
N THR A 28 0.48 10.06 -2.46
CA THR A 28 0.13 9.43 -3.73
C THR A 28 -1.14 8.57 -3.57
N HIS A 29 -1.79 8.25 -4.69
CA HIS A 29 -2.89 7.29 -4.69
C HIS A 29 -2.45 5.92 -4.13
N ALA A 30 -1.22 5.49 -4.43
CA ALA A 30 -0.65 4.26 -3.89
C ALA A 30 -0.50 4.28 -2.36
N ASP A 31 -0.19 5.44 -1.76
CA ASP A 31 -0.09 5.58 -0.30
C ASP A 31 -1.44 5.33 0.38
N THR A 32 -2.54 5.71 -0.27
CA THR A 32 -3.90 5.45 0.25
C THR A 32 -4.24 3.96 0.18
N LEU A 33 -3.90 3.29 -0.92
CA LEU A 33 -4.18 1.87 -1.12
C LEU A 33 -3.35 0.95 -0.20
N ARG A 34 -2.12 1.34 0.13
CA ARG A 34 -1.19 0.51 0.92
C ARG A 34 -1.13 0.90 2.39
N GLY A 35 -1.21 2.20 2.68
CA GLY A 35 -0.96 2.77 4.01
C GLY A 35 -2.17 2.81 4.94
N SER A 36 -3.34 2.36 4.49
CA SER A 36 -4.56 2.35 5.29
C SER A 36 -5.17 0.95 5.38
N VAL A 37 -5.81 0.64 6.52
CA VAL A 37 -6.64 -0.56 6.66
C VAL A 37 -7.99 -0.28 5.99
N THR A 38 -8.06 -0.51 4.69
CA THR A 38 -9.26 -0.31 3.87
C THR A 38 -10.34 -1.35 4.22
N ARG A 39 -11.56 -1.16 3.73
CA ARG A 39 -12.63 -2.18 3.85
C ARG A 39 -12.17 -3.53 3.30
N SER A 40 -11.46 -3.54 2.17
CA SER A 40 -10.93 -4.76 1.55
C SER A 40 -9.84 -5.49 2.35
N ARG A 41 -9.37 -4.90 3.48
CA ARG A 41 -8.35 -5.48 4.38
C ARG A 41 -8.82 -5.68 5.81
N ASN A 42 -9.93 -5.06 6.23
CA ASN A 42 -10.30 -5.00 7.64
C ASN A 42 -11.12 -6.21 8.14
N TRP A 43 -11.51 -7.12 7.24
CA TRP A 43 -12.41 -8.24 7.54
C TRP A 43 -11.73 -9.61 7.54
N TRP A 44 -10.45 -9.71 7.14
CA TRP A 44 -9.71 -10.96 7.09
C TRP A 44 -8.32 -10.83 7.72
N ASP A 45 -7.86 -11.93 8.30
CA ASP A 45 -6.57 -12.05 8.97
C ASP A 45 -5.80 -13.23 8.38
N VAL A 46 -4.65 -12.95 7.76
CA VAL A 46 -3.83 -13.98 7.14
C VAL A 46 -3.20 -14.88 8.20
N GLN A 47 -3.35 -16.19 8.03
CA GLN A 47 -2.81 -17.19 8.95
C GLN A 47 -1.55 -17.85 8.37
N ARG A 48 -1.54 -18.11 7.06
CA ARG A 48 -0.44 -18.82 6.40
C ARG A 48 -0.40 -18.54 4.91
N TYR A 49 0.82 -18.55 4.38
CA TYR A 49 1.11 -18.66 2.95
C TYR A 49 1.76 -20.02 2.66
N ASP A 50 1.21 -20.75 1.69
CA ASP A 50 1.88 -21.92 1.11
C ASP A 50 2.30 -21.55 -0.32
N LEU A 51 3.60 -21.30 -0.49
CA LEU A 51 4.19 -20.84 -1.74
C LEU A 51 4.75 -22.01 -2.54
N GLN A 52 4.29 -22.16 -3.77
CA GLN A 52 4.87 -23.06 -4.76
C GLN A 52 5.33 -22.23 -5.94
N PHE A 53 6.61 -22.28 -6.29
CA PHE A 53 7.13 -21.49 -7.40
C PHE A 53 8.19 -22.26 -8.18
N LYS A 54 8.29 -21.93 -9.46
CA LYS A 54 9.23 -22.51 -10.41
C LYS A 54 9.98 -21.37 -11.09
N PRO A 55 11.26 -21.16 -10.74
CA PRO A 55 12.12 -20.24 -11.46
C PRO A 55 12.47 -20.80 -12.85
N ASP A 56 12.48 -19.93 -13.86
CA ASP A 56 13.13 -20.17 -15.14
C ASP A 56 14.36 -19.25 -15.21
N TYR A 57 15.54 -19.84 -15.08
CA TYR A 57 16.80 -19.08 -15.07
C TYR A 57 17.19 -18.55 -16.46
N SER A 58 16.72 -19.20 -17.53
CA SER A 58 17.01 -18.79 -18.91
C SER A 58 16.15 -17.60 -19.28
N ALA A 59 14.83 -17.71 -19.06
CA ALA A 59 13.87 -16.64 -19.32
C ALA A 59 13.91 -15.54 -18.25
N LYS A 60 14.56 -15.78 -17.10
CA LYS A 60 14.59 -14.91 -15.92
C LYS A 60 13.17 -14.61 -15.40
N THR A 61 12.31 -15.62 -15.41
CA THR A 61 10.93 -15.51 -14.92
C THR A 61 10.70 -16.41 -13.72
N ILE A 62 9.62 -16.14 -12.98
CA ILE A 62 9.12 -16.99 -11.91
C ILE A 62 7.62 -17.15 -12.10
N ALA A 63 7.13 -18.38 -12.00
CA ALA A 63 5.71 -18.70 -12.04
C ALA A 63 5.36 -19.60 -10.87
N GLY A 64 4.13 -19.53 -10.37
CA GLY A 64 3.78 -20.28 -9.17
C GLY A 64 2.39 -19.99 -8.63
N ILE A 65 2.09 -20.62 -7.51
CA ILE A 65 0.83 -20.54 -6.78
C ILE A 65 1.15 -20.05 -5.36
N ASN A 66 0.41 -19.06 -4.92
CA ASN A 66 0.36 -18.67 -3.51
C ASN A 66 -0.99 -19.08 -2.93
N SER A 67 -1.01 -20.11 -2.08
CA SER A 67 -2.22 -20.48 -1.33
C SER A 67 -2.26 -19.71 -0.01
N ILE A 68 -3.28 -18.86 0.15
CA ILE A 68 -3.44 -18.02 1.33
C ILE A 68 -4.51 -18.63 2.23
N THR A 69 -4.12 -19.05 3.43
CA THR A 69 -5.09 -19.40 4.48
C THR A 69 -5.36 -18.17 5.32
N TYR A 70 -6.63 -17.79 5.48
CA TYR A 70 -7.03 -16.64 6.27
C TYR A 70 -8.25 -16.94 7.15
N LYS A 71 -8.40 -16.14 8.20
CA LYS A 71 -9.54 -16.15 9.10
C LYS A 71 -10.43 -14.95 8.80
N VAL A 72 -11.74 -15.17 8.70
CA VAL A 72 -12.72 -14.07 8.66
C VAL A 72 -12.90 -13.52 10.08
N ILE A 73 -12.65 -12.23 10.26
CA ILE A 73 -12.67 -11.55 11.57
C ILE A 73 -13.81 -10.53 11.69
N ARG A 74 -14.45 -10.15 10.57
CA ARG A 74 -15.64 -9.28 10.53
C ARG A 74 -16.57 -9.70 9.38
N ASP A 75 -17.82 -9.25 9.41
CA ASP A 75 -18.74 -9.42 8.28
C ASP A 75 -18.18 -8.72 7.03
N ASN A 76 -18.28 -9.38 5.89
CA ASN A 76 -17.64 -9.00 4.63
C ASN A 76 -18.62 -9.08 3.44
N ARG A 77 -19.93 -9.08 3.70
CA ARG A 77 -20.96 -9.15 2.65
C ARG A 77 -20.69 -8.10 1.56
N ASN A 78 -20.41 -8.59 0.35
CA ASN A 78 -20.13 -7.82 -0.86
C ASN A 78 -18.82 -7.00 -0.86
N ASP A 79 -17.87 -7.28 0.05
CA ASP A 79 -16.54 -6.67 0.02
C ASP A 79 -15.54 -7.51 -0.79
N SER A 80 -14.56 -6.82 -1.39
CA SER A 80 -13.41 -7.47 -2.04
C SER A 80 -12.32 -7.83 -1.03
N LEU A 81 -11.46 -8.79 -1.38
CA LEU A 81 -10.21 -9.08 -0.68
C LEU A 81 -9.08 -8.45 -1.48
N GLN A 82 -8.34 -7.50 -0.90
CA GLN A 82 -7.23 -6.83 -1.59
C GLN A 82 -5.90 -7.53 -1.30
N ILE A 83 -5.14 -7.87 -2.34
CA ILE A 83 -3.76 -8.38 -2.25
C ILE A 83 -2.80 -7.41 -2.94
N ASP A 84 -1.71 -7.06 -2.28
CA ASP A 84 -0.65 -6.29 -2.94
C ASP A 84 0.35 -7.24 -3.60
N LEU A 85 0.54 -7.08 -4.91
CA LEU A 85 1.60 -7.75 -5.66
C LEU A 85 2.63 -6.73 -6.12
N GLN A 86 3.91 -7.06 -6.00
CA GLN A 86 4.97 -6.22 -6.56
C GLN A 86 4.96 -6.33 -8.09
N GLU A 87 5.03 -5.21 -8.78
CA GLU A 87 5.31 -5.23 -10.23
C GLU A 87 6.65 -5.92 -10.47
N PRO A 88 6.77 -6.81 -11.49
CA PRO A 88 5.83 -7.07 -12.58
C PRO A 88 4.95 -8.32 -12.38
N LEU A 89 4.65 -8.75 -11.14
CA LEU A 89 3.84 -9.94 -10.89
C LEU A 89 2.40 -9.74 -11.41
N ILE A 90 1.86 -10.79 -12.01
CA ILE A 90 0.50 -10.83 -12.56
C ILE A 90 -0.27 -12.01 -11.97
N ILE A 91 -1.57 -11.81 -11.76
CA ILE A 91 -2.50 -12.89 -11.40
C ILE A 91 -3.03 -13.50 -12.70
N ASP A 92 -2.85 -14.81 -12.87
CA ASP A 92 -3.50 -15.56 -13.96
C ASP A 92 -4.93 -15.99 -13.59
N SER A 93 -5.14 -16.37 -12.33
CA SER A 93 -6.37 -16.95 -11.83
C SER A 93 -6.44 -16.88 -10.30
N ILE A 94 -7.66 -16.89 -9.77
CA ILE A 94 -7.91 -17.00 -8.32
C ILE A 94 -8.98 -18.07 -8.12
N VAL A 95 -8.70 -19.00 -7.20
CA VAL A 95 -9.61 -20.08 -6.83
C VAL A 95 -9.83 -20.09 -5.32
N LEU A 96 -11.07 -19.86 -4.89
CA LEU A 96 -11.51 -19.97 -3.51
C LEU A 96 -12.04 -21.38 -3.23
N ASN A 97 -11.73 -21.92 -2.05
CA ASN A 97 -12.21 -23.23 -1.58
C ASN A 97 -12.02 -24.38 -2.59
N LYS A 98 -10.94 -24.29 -3.39
CA LYS A 98 -10.51 -25.26 -4.42
C LYS A 98 -11.36 -25.35 -5.69
N ASN A 99 -12.54 -24.72 -5.76
CA ASN A 99 -13.43 -24.88 -6.90
C ASN A 99 -14.23 -23.63 -7.32
N ILE A 100 -14.11 -22.52 -6.59
CA ILE A 100 -14.82 -21.27 -6.92
C ILE A 100 -13.83 -20.31 -7.58
N GLY A 101 -13.96 -20.11 -8.88
CA GLY A 101 -13.22 -19.07 -9.58
C GLY A 101 -13.69 -17.68 -9.16
N LEU A 102 -12.76 -16.76 -8.92
CA LEU A 102 -13.06 -15.37 -8.57
C LEU A 102 -12.59 -14.42 -9.68
N SER A 103 -13.37 -13.35 -9.90
CA SER A 103 -12.91 -12.20 -10.68
C SER A 103 -11.99 -11.32 -9.83
N PHE A 104 -11.09 -10.60 -10.49
CA PHE A 104 -10.15 -9.68 -9.86
C PHE A 104 -9.92 -8.45 -10.74
N THR A 105 -9.47 -7.35 -10.13
CA THR A 105 -9.18 -6.08 -10.82
C THR A 105 -7.89 -5.51 -10.30
N LYS A 106 -7.07 -4.91 -11.17
CA LYS A 106 -5.80 -4.30 -10.78
C LYS A 106 -5.92 -2.77 -10.67
N ASN A 107 -5.40 -2.19 -9.59
CA ASN A 107 -5.20 -0.76 -9.42
C ASN A 107 -3.78 -0.48 -8.90
N GLY A 108 -2.86 -0.20 -9.82
CA GLY A 108 -1.43 -0.20 -9.53
C GLY A 108 -1.01 -1.57 -9.01
N ASN A 109 -0.41 -1.60 -7.82
CA ASN A 109 0.07 -2.84 -7.23
C ASN A 109 -0.98 -3.56 -6.37
N ALA A 110 -2.18 -2.98 -6.21
CA ALA A 110 -3.29 -3.59 -5.50
C ALA A 110 -4.13 -4.40 -6.48
N TRP A 111 -4.37 -5.66 -6.14
CA TRP A 111 -5.20 -6.61 -6.87
C TRP A 111 -6.42 -7.01 -6.04
#